data_AF-A0A4U2YR42-F1
#
_entry.id   AF-A0A4U2YR42-F1
#
_cell.length_a   1.000
_cell.length_b   1.000
_cell.length_c   1.000
_cell.angle_alpha   90.00
_cell.angle_beta   90.00
_cell.angle_gamma   90.00
#
_symmetry.space_group_name_H-M   'P 1'
#
loop_
_entity.id
_entity.type
_entity.pdbx_description
1 polymer ?
#
loop_
_entity_poly.entity_id
_entity_poly.type
_entity_poly.pdbx_seq_one_letter_code
_entity_poly.pdbx_strand_id
1 'polypeptide(L)'
;MDTRTTRSGQRAGAAYVPVTRGAHRHRGARAPELATLRAWASVLPSDACFTHVTAARLLGLWLPPLPADLVTLAALPPGAHPVRRRGLRASRSLPSEAHRMVQGLRVAPTADVLLCLCRDLADLDALMAVDSALHQELVTVDLLLRSDEMLADVDRSLGRASDRRRLSSWHELLRTSALTSAGRDVLWPRLQK
;
A
#
# COMPACT_ATOMS: atom_id res chain seq x y z
N MET A 1 -17.26 19.83 4.58
CA MET A 1 -17.01 18.74 3.63
C MET A 1 -15.63 18.93 3.03
N ASP A 2 -14.72 17.98 3.23
CA ASP A 2 -13.32 18.11 2.79
C ASP A 2 -13.14 17.84 1.29
N THR A 3 -14.15 17.28 0.62
CA THR A 3 -14.08 16.89 -0.79
C THR A 3 -15.34 17.30 -1.53
N ARG A 4 -15.21 17.47 -2.86
CA ARG A 4 -16.33 17.76 -3.75
C ARG A 4 -16.14 17.07 -5.10
N THR A 5 -17.18 16.36 -5.52
CA THR A 5 -17.27 15.83 -6.88
C THR A 5 -18.02 16.81 -7.79
N THR A 6 -17.63 16.85 -9.07
CA THR A 6 -18.30 17.68 -10.08
C THR A 6 -18.56 16.88 -11.34
N ARG A 7 -19.65 17.20 -12.03
CA ARG A 7 -19.96 16.68 -13.38
C ARG A 7 -19.37 17.61 -14.45
N SER A 8 -19.44 17.18 -15.72
CA SER A 8 -19.07 18.04 -16.85
C SER A 8 -19.82 19.37 -16.79
N GLY A 9 -19.12 20.49 -17.01
CA GLY A 9 -19.69 21.84 -16.94
C GLY A 9 -19.90 22.40 -15.52
N GLN A 10 -19.73 21.60 -14.46
CA GLN A 10 -19.87 22.08 -13.08
C GLN A 10 -18.55 22.58 -12.49
N ARG A 11 -18.58 23.74 -11.81
CA ARG A 11 -17.45 24.30 -11.06
C ARG A 11 -17.50 23.87 -9.60
N ALA A 12 -16.36 23.51 -9.02
CA ALA A 12 -16.26 23.15 -7.61
C ALA A 12 -16.34 24.37 -6.66
N GLY A 13 -16.06 25.57 -7.17
CA GLY A 13 -15.96 26.82 -6.40
C GLY A 13 -14.53 27.13 -5.96
N ALA A 14 -14.25 28.38 -5.60
CA ALA A 14 -12.90 28.88 -5.31
C ALA A 14 -12.25 28.26 -4.05
N ALA A 15 -13.06 27.75 -3.14
CA ALA A 15 -12.62 27.06 -1.93
C ALA A 15 -12.07 25.65 -2.18
N TYR A 16 -12.11 25.16 -3.44
CA TYR A 16 -11.69 23.81 -3.79
C TYR A 16 -10.50 23.82 -4.75
N VAL A 17 -9.59 22.86 -4.55
CA VAL A 17 -8.40 22.62 -5.39
C VAL A 17 -8.62 21.31 -6.15
N PRO A 18 -8.39 21.29 -7.47
CA PRO A 18 -8.55 20.06 -8.26
C PRO A 18 -7.52 19.01 -7.85
N VAL A 19 -7.98 17.77 -7.68
CA VAL A 19 -7.11 16.58 -7.51
C VAL A 19 -7.03 15.82 -8.83
N THR A 20 -8.19 15.59 -9.44
CA THR A 20 -8.32 15.00 -10.78
C THR A 20 -9.62 15.49 -11.42
N ARG A 21 -9.87 15.11 -12.68
CA ARG A 21 -11.12 15.48 -13.36
C ARG A 21 -12.34 14.99 -12.56
N GLY A 22 -13.17 15.93 -12.10
CA GLY A 22 -14.40 15.65 -11.36
C GLY A 22 -14.22 15.37 -9.87
N ALA A 23 -13.00 15.47 -9.32
CA ALA A 23 -12.73 15.30 -7.89
C ALA A 23 -11.82 16.41 -7.36
N HIS A 24 -12.28 17.04 -6.29
CA HIS A 24 -11.62 18.19 -5.68
C HIS A 24 -11.52 18.00 -4.17
N ARG A 25 -10.48 18.59 -3.59
CA ARG A 25 -10.33 18.72 -2.13
C ARG A 25 -10.55 20.16 -1.71
N HIS A 26 -10.98 20.38 -0.48
CA HIS A 26 -11.06 21.70 0.10
C HIS A 26 -9.65 22.31 0.26
N ARG A 27 -9.50 23.60 -0.02
CA ARG A 27 -8.22 24.32 0.03
C ARG A 27 -7.68 24.39 1.46
N GLY A 28 -8.55 24.64 2.43
CA GLY A 28 -8.23 24.75 3.86
C GLY A 28 -8.37 23.44 4.65
N ALA A 29 -8.23 22.28 4.00
CA ALA A 29 -8.32 21.00 4.71
C ALA A 29 -7.16 20.86 5.73
N ARG A 30 -7.47 20.48 6.97
CA ARG A 30 -6.46 20.30 8.04
C ARG A 30 -5.43 19.22 7.71
N ALA A 31 -5.84 18.17 6.99
CA ALA A 31 -4.98 17.11 6.47
C ALA A 31 -5.10 17.06 4.94
N PRO A 32 -4.33 17.89 4.19
CA PRO A 32 -4.46 18.00 2.74
C PRO A 32 -4.25 16.69 1.99
N GLU A 33 -3.36 15.83 2.47
CA GLU A 33 -3.04 14.52 1.88
C GLU A 33 -4.23 13.56 2.02
N LEU A 34 -4.78 13.45 3.23
CA LEU A 34 -5.96 12.62 3.48
C LEU A 34 -7.18 13.13 2.68
N ALA A 35 -7.37 14.45 2.57
CA ALA A 35 -8.41 15.04 1.75
C ALA A 35 -8.20 14.76 0.25
N THR A 36 -6.94 14.70 -0.21
CA THR A 36 -6.58 14.27 -1.57
C THR A 36 -7.00 12.82 -1.82
N LEU A 37 -6.71 11.92 -0.88
CA LEU A 37 -7.09 10.50 -0.99
C LEU A 37 -8.61 10.30 -0.93
N ARG A 38 -9.33 11.04 -0.08
CA ARG A 38 -10.80 11.06 -0.08
C ARG A 38 -11.37 11.54 -1.41
N ALA A 39 -10.75 12.54 -2.04
CA ALA A 39 -11.17 13.02 -3.36
C ALA A 39 -10.96 11.93 -4.43
N TRP A 40 -9.83 11.22 -4.39
CA TRP A 40 -9.60 10.05 -5.24
C TRP A 40 -10.67 8.97 -5.03
N ALA A 41 -10.90 8.55 -3.78
CA ALA A 41 -11.88 7.52 -3.46
C ALA A 41 -13.29 7.85 -3.98
N SER A 42 -13.68 9.14 -4.01
CA SER A 42 -14.99 9.58 -4.51
C SER A 42 -15.21 9.39 -6.01
N VAL A 43 -14.16 9.10 -6.79
CA VAL A 43 -14.23 8.90 -8.25
C VAL A 43 -13.68 7.54 -8.71
N LEU A 44 -13.35 6.67 -7.75
CA LEU A 44 -13.00 5.28 -7.98
C LEU A 44 -14.24 4.38 -7.80
N PRO A 45 -14.23 3.15 -8.33
CA PRO A 45 -15.20 2.13 -7.93
C PRO A 45 -15.28 2.04 -6.41
N SER A 46 -16.48 1.79 -5.88
CA SER A 46 -16.70 1.84 -4.43
C SER A 46 -15.82 0.84 -3.69
N ASP A 47 -15.55 -0.32 -4.28
CA ASP A 47 -14.71 -1.42 -3.81
C ASP A 47 -13.20 -1.27 -4.09
N ALA A 48 -12.77 -0.18 -4.74
CA ALA A 48 -11.36 0.12 -4.87
C ALA A 48 -10.72 0.39 -3.50
N CYS A 49 -9.48 -0.05 -3.34
CA CYS A 49 -8.68 0.13 -2.13
C CYS A 49 -7.38 0.87 -2.44
N PHE A 50 -6.85 1.66 -1.52
CA PHE A 50 -5.47 2.14 -1.63
C PHE A 50 -4.49 1.00 -1.34
N THR A 51 -3.34 0.99 -2.03
CA THR A 51 -2.34 -0.10 -1.95
C THR A 51 -0.91 0.46 -2.01
N HIS A 52 0.09 -0.41 -1.91
CA HIS A 52 1.52 -0.08 -2.02
C HIS A 52 1.89 1.06 -1.05
N VAL A 53 2.75 1.99 -1.48
CA VAL A 53 3.20 3.12 -0.66
C VAL A 53 2.08 4.08 -0.25
N THR A 54 0.98 4.15 -1.03
CA THR A 54 -0.19 4.96 -0.64
C THR A 54 -0.89 4.35 0.58
N ALA A 55 -1.08 3.04 0.58
CA ALA A 55 -1.61 2.32 1.73
C ALA A 55 -0.66 2.33 2.93
N ALA A 56 0.63 2.13 2.70
CA ALA A 56 1.64 2.13 3.75
C ALA A 56 1.64 3.45 4.54
N ARG A 57 1.52 4.60 3.84
CA ARG A 57 1.36 5.91 4.48
C ARG A 57 0.08 6.01 5.32
N LEU A 58 -1.04 5.50 4.81
CA LEU A 58 -2.30 5.48 5.56
C LEU A 58 -2.23 4.60 6.82
N LEU A 59 -1.54 3.47 6.71
CA LEU A 59 -1.31 2.52 7.82
C LEU A 59 -0.28 3.04 8.83
N GLY A 60 0.40 4.15 8.56
CA GLY A 60 1.46 4.66 9.44
C GLY A 60 2.70 3.77 9.48
N LEU A 61 2.98 3.03 8.40
CA LEU A 61 4.19 2.22 8.30
C LEU A 61 5.42 3.11 8.19
N TRP A 62 6.54 2.62 8.71
CA TRP A 62 7.83 3.26 8.52
C TRP A 62 8.26 3.09 7.07
N LEU A 63 8.57 4.20 6.42
CA LEU A 63 8.94 4.27 5.01
C LEU A 63 10.25 5.05 4.89
N PRO A 64 11.09 4.73 3.90
CA PRO A 64 12.24 5.57 3.59
C PRO A 64 11.78 6.96 3.14
N PRO A 65 12.70 7.93 3.00
CA PRO A 65 12.41 9.15 2.26
C PRO A 65 11.91 8.81 0.85
N LEU A 66 10.72 9.28 0.52
CA LEU A 66 10.05 9.01 -0.75
C LEU A 66 9.99 10.27 -1.60
N PRO A 67 10.00 10.15 -2.94
CA PRO A 67 9.75 11.28 -3.82
C PRO A 67 8.42 11.98 -3.48
N ALA A 68 8.43 13.31 -3.53
CA ALA A 68 7.27 14.12 -3.19
C ALA A 68 6.12 13.98 -4.22
N ASP A 69 6.44 13.60 -5.45
CA ASP A 69 5.56 13.54 -6.61
C ASP A 69 5.07 12.13 -6.96
N LEU A 70 5.11 11.20 -6.00
CA LEU A 70 4.58 9.84 -6.19
C LEU A 70 3.10 9.84 -6.62
N VAL A 71 2.80 9.00 -7.61
CA VAL A 71 1.41 8.76 -8.02
C VAL A 71 0.62 8.06 -6.92
N THR A 72 -0.68 8.33 -6.87
CA THR A 72 -1.60 7.58 -6.01
C THR A 72 -1.75 6.15 -6.53
N LEU A 73 -1.61 5.16 -5.65
CA LEU A 73 -1.71 3.74 -5.98
C LEU A 73 -2.99 3.15 -5.43
N ALA A 74 -3.78 2.54 -6.32
CA ALA A 74 -5.04 1.90 -5.97
C ALA A 74 -5.16 0.49 -6.56
N ALA A 75 -5.71 -0.43 -5.77
CA ALA A 75 -6.14 -1.75 -6.18
C ALA A 75 -7.62 -1.67 -6.59
N LEU A 76 -7.93 -2.17 -7.78
CA LEU A 76 -9.28 -2.36 -8.28
C LEU A 76 -9.70 -3.82 -8.04
N PRO A 77 -11.00 -4.09 -7.80
CA PRO A 77 -11.50 -5.45 -7.68
C PRO A 77 -11.28 -6.25 -8.98
N PRO A 78 -11.30 -7.59 -8.91
CA PRO A 78 -11.38 -8.43 -10.10
C PRO A 78 -12.56 -8.01 -10.99
N GLY A 79 -12.34 -7.90 -12.30
CA GLY A 79 -13.39 -7.55 -13.27
C GLY A 79 -13.73 -6.05 -13.40
N ALA A 80 -13.21 -5.17 -12.53
CA ALA A 80 -13.43 -3.73 -12.72
C ALA A 80 -12.83 -3.20 -14.03
N HIS A 81 -13.57 -2.29 -14.67
CA HIS A 81 -13.08 -1.56 -15.82
C HIS A 81 -11.79 -0.80 -15.47
N PRO A 82 -10.76 -0.82 -16.35
CA PRO A 82 -9.53 -0.08 -16.12
C PRO A 82 -9.79 1.42 -15.86
N VAL A 83 -9.25 1.94 -14.77
CA VAL A 83 -9.30 3.38 -14.48
C VAL A 83 -7.99 4.04 -14.93
N ARG A 84 -8.06 4.96 -15.90
CA ARG A 84 -6.92 5.72 -16.39
C ARG A 84 -7.09 7.19 -16.06
N ARG A 85 -6.31 7.70 -15.11
CA ARG A 85 -6.31 9.10 -14.69
C ARG A 85 -4.88 9.54 -14.40
N ARG A 86 -4.51 10.76 -14.82
CA ARG A 86 -3.19 11.33 -14.50
C ARG A 86 -3.01 11.40 -12.98
N GLY A 87 -1.86 10.99 -12.47
CA GLY A 87 -1.56 10.95 -11.04
C GLY A 87 -2.11 9.74 -10.30
N LEU A 88 -2.73 8.79 -11.00
CA LEU A 88 -3.24 7.53 -10.44
C LEU A 88 -2.68 6.36 -11.23
N ARG A 89 -2.12 5.38 -10.52
CA ARG A 89 -1.84 4.05 -11.07
C ARG A 89 -2.76 3.06 -10.37
N ALA A 90 -3.70 2.53 -11.15
CA ALA A 90 -4.67 1.56 -10.71
C ALA A 90 -4.32 0.18 -11.30
N SER A 91 -4.25 -0.84 -10.45
CA SER A 91 -4.03 -2.23 -10.85
C SER A 91 -5.15 -3.10 -10.32
N ARG A 92 -5.56 -4.12 -11.07
CA ARG A 92 -6.47 -5.14 -10.53
C ARG A 92 -5.64 -6.14 -9.77
N SER A 93 -6.08 -6.55 -8.60
CA SER A 93 -5.44 -7.63 -7.84
C SER A 93 -6.51 -8.45 -7.14
N LEU A 94 -6.26 -9.74 -6.98
CA LEU A 94 -7.05 -10.58 -6.08
C LEU A 94 -6.52 -10.34 -4.66
N PRO A 95 -7.32 -9.80 -3.73
CA PRO A 95 -6.85 -9.54 -2.38
C PRO A 95 -6.70 -10.85 -1.61
N SER A 96 -5.68 -10.94 -0.74
CA SER A 96 -5.51 -12.11 0.13
C SER A 96 -6.58 -12.20 1.21
N GLU A 97 -7.09 -11.05 1.68
CA GLU A 97 -8.06 -10.91 2.75
C GLU A 97 -9.02 -9.73 2.49
N ALA A 98 -9.95 -9.50 3.42
CA ALA A 98 -10.80 -8.32 3.37
C ALA A 98 -9.98 -7.03 3.53
N HIS A 99 -10.41 -5.97 2.83
CA HIS A 99 -9.83 -4.65 2.98
C HIS A 99 -9.98 -4.11 4.41
N ARG A 100 -9.07 -3.24 4.80
CA ARG A 100 -9.11 -2.51 6.07
C ARG A 100 -9.72 -1.13 5.87
N MET A 101 -10.42 -0.64 6.88
CA MET A 101 -10.89 0.74 6.93
C MET A 101 -9.93 1.57 7.77
N VAL A 102 -9.28 2.56 7.15
CA VAL A 102 -8.32 3.45 7.81
C VAL A 102 -8.69 4.89 7.50
N GLN A 103 -9.00 5.70 8.53
CA GLN A 103 -9.41 7.11 8.37
C GLN A 103 -10.60 7.33 7.41
N GLY A 104 -11.49 6.33 7.31
CA GLY A 104 -12.64 6.31 6.41
C GLY A 104 -12.31 5.91 4.96
N LEU A 105 -11.10 5.41 4.69
CA LEU A 105 -10.66 4.94 3.39
C LEU A 105 -10.43 3.44 3.40
N ARG A 106 -10.74 2.78 2.27
CA ARG A 106 -10.41 1.38 2.05
C ARG A 106 -8.92 1.24 1.75
N VAL A 107 -8.26 0.37 2.49
CA VAL A 107 -6.84 0.05 2.36
C VAL A 107 -6.73 -1.45 2.10
N ALA A 108 -5.90 -1.84 1.14
CA ALA A 108 -5.63 -3.26 0.86
C ALA A 108 -5.12 -3.98 2.12
N PRO A 109 -5.31 -5.31 2.23
CA PRO A 109 -4.74 -6.09 3.32
C PRO A 109 -3.27 -5.77 3.56
N THR A 110 -2.85 -5.68 4.81
CA THR A 110 -1.47 -5.28 5.15
C THR A 110 -0.43 -6.19 4.49
N ALA A 111 -0.67 -7.50 4.44
CA ALA A 111 0.21 -8.45 3.77
C ALA A 111 0.37 -8.13 2.26
N ASP A 112 -0.73 -7.83 1.57
CA ASP A 112 -0.69 -7.43 0.15
C ASP A 112 0.10 -6.13 -0.04
N VAL A 113 -0.07 -5.16 0.87
CA VAL A 113 0.66 -3.90 0.87
C VAL A 113 2.15 -4.15 1.02
N LEU A 114 2.57 -4.96 2.01
CA LEU A 114 3.98 -5.28 2.26
C LEU A 114 4.62 -5.99 1.07
N LEU A 115 3.94 -6.94 0.44
CA LEU A 115 4.45 -7.62 -0.76
C LEU A 115 4.68 -6.64 -1.92
N CYS A 116 3.78 -5.68 -2.08
CA CYS A 116 3.95 -4.64 -3.07
C CYS A 116 5.16 -3.75 -2.76
N LEU A 117 5.42 -3.46 -1.48
CA LEU A 117 6.62 -2.73 -1.05
C LEU A 117 7.90 -3.54 -1.28
N CYS A 118 7.94 -4.82 -0.88
CA CYS A 118 9.08 -5.71 -1.14
C CYS A 118 9.41 -5.83 -2.64
N ARG A 119 8.40 -5.69 -3.50
CA ARG A 119 8.60 -5.71 -4.95
C ARG A 119 9.20 -4.41 -5.50
N ASP A 120 8.77 -3.27 -4.96
CA ASP A 120 8.99 -1.94 -5.54
C ASP A 120 10.08 -1.13 -4.84
N LEU A 121 10.45 -1.50 -3.60
CA LEU A 121 11.50 -0.87 -2.80
C LEU A 121 12.73 -1.79 -2.68
N ALA A 122 13.84 -1.23 -2.21
CA ALA A 122 15.01 -2.03 -1.83
C ALA A 122 14.72 -2.86 -0.56
N ASP A 123 15.45 -3.96 -0.37
CA ASP A 123 15.21 -4.90 0.74
C ASP A 123 15.23 -4.22 2.12
N LEU A 124 16.17 -3.32 2.36
CA LEU A 124 16.26 -2.57 3.62
C LEU A 124 15.05 -1.65 3.83
N ASP A 125 14.61 -0.96 2.78
CA ASP A 125 13.48 -0.04 2.84
C ASP A 125 12.16 -0.78 3.07
N ALA A 126 12.00 -1.94 2.42
CA ALA A 126 10.85 -2.82 2.64
C ALA A 126 10.86 -3.44 4.03
N LEU A 127 12.04 -3.82 4.55
CA LEU A 127 12.21 -4.36 5.90
C LEU A 127 11.71 -3.39 6.96
N MET A 128 11.99 -2.09 6.82
CA MET A 128 11.47 -1.07 7.74
C MET A 128 9.93 -1.07 7.80
N ALA A 129 9.28 -1.17 6.64
CA ALA A 129 7.81 -1.21 6.58
C ALA A 129 7.26 -2.49 7.24
N VAL A 130 7.91 -3.64 7.01
CA VAL A 130 7.53 -4.91 7.63
C VAL A 130 7.72 -4.87 9.15
N ASP A 131 8.86 -4.38 9.62
CA ASP A 131 9.16 -4.27 11.05
C ASP A 131 8.12 -3.38 11.76
N SER A 132 7.81 -2.23 11.18
CA SER A 132 6.76 -1.34 11.71
C SER A 132 5.36 -1.96 11.68
N ALA A 133 5.06 -2.82 10.70
CA ALA A 133 3.78 -3.50 10.60
C ALA A 133 3.65 -4.62 11.65
N LEU A 134 4.74 -5.34 11.93
CA LEU A 134 4.81 -6.32 13.02
C LEU A 134 4.71 -5.63 14.38
N HIS A 135 5.45 -4.53 14.57
CA HIS A 135 5.41 -3.72 15.79
C HIS A 135 4.01 -3.18 16.09
N GLN A 136 3.25 -2.82 15.06
CA GLN A 136 1.87 -2.34 15.17
C GLN A 136 0.82 -3.48 15.15
N GLU A 137 1.26 -4.75 15.17
CA GLU A 137 0.40 -5.95 15.11
C GLU A 137 -0.56 -5.96 13.91
N LEU A 138 -0.16 -5.33 12.80
CA LEU A 138 -0.94 -5.28 11.57
C LEU A 138 -0.82 -6.55 10.73
N VAL A 139 0.21 -7.36 10.99
CA VAL A 139 0.54 -8.62 10.31
C VAL A 139 1.21 -9.58 11.30
N THR A 140 1.18 -10.88 11.04
CA THR A 140 1.92 -11.91 11.79
C THR A 140 3.09 -12.45 10.99
N VAL A 141 4.11 -12.98 11.68
CA VAL A 141 5.27 -13.62 11.02
C VAL A 141 4.84 -14.79 10.13
N ASP A 142 3.87 -15.60 10.56
CA ASP A 142 3.36 -16.73 9.78
C ASP A 142 2.75 -16.32 8.43
N LEU A 143 2.10 -15.15 8.39
CA LEU A 143 1.52 -14.62 7.16
C LEU A 143 2.60 -14.16 6.17
N LEU A 144 3.72 -13.64 6.68
CA LEU A 144 4.87 -13.24 5.86
C LEU A 144 5.59 -14.46 5.26
N LEU A 145 5.61 -15.60 5.95
CA LEU A 145 6.22 -16.83 5.45
C LEU A 145 5.46 -17.46 4.27
N ARG A 146 4.22 -17.03 4.00
CA ARG A 146 3.41 -17.47 2.85
C ARG A 146 3.51 -16.54 1.62
N SER A 147 4.53 -15.68 1.58
CA SER A 147 4.67 -14.59 0.60
C SER A 147 4.83 -15.00 -0.87
N ASP A 148 5.33 -16.21 -1.15
CA ASP A 148 5.70 -16.62 -2.52
C ASP A 148 4.49 -16.74 -3.46
N GLU A 149 3.39 -17.31 -2.98
CA GLU A 149 2.15 -17.45 -3.77
C GLU A 149 1.50 -16.09 -4.00
N MET A 150 1.50 -15.24 -2.96
CA MET A 150 0.91 -13.92 -3.02
C MET A 150 1.69 -12.96 -3.93
N LEU A 151 3.02 -13.02 -3.95
CA LEU A 151 3.82 -12.16 -4.84
C LEU A 151 3.61 -12.54 -6.32
N ALA A 152 3.48 -13.83 -6.63
CA ALA A 152 3.23 -14.28 -8.00
C ALA A 152 1.90 -13.74 -8.56
N ASP A 153 0.85 -13.72 -7.75
CA ASP A 153 -0.45 -13.15 -8.13
C ASP A 153 -0.40 -11.62 -8.29
N VAL A 154 0.39 -10.96 -7.44
CA VAL A 154 0.65 -9.53 -7.51
C VAL A 154 1.43 -9.15 -8.78
N ASP A 155 2.45 -9.91 -9.17
CA ASP A 155 3.20 -9.69 -10.41
C ASP A 155 2.31 -9.89 -11.64
N ARG A 156 1.50 -10.97 -11.65
CA ARG A 156 0.51 -11.24 -12.70
C ARG A 156 -0.49 -10.11 -12.85
N SER A 157 -0.99 -9.61 -11.73
CA SER A 157 -1.93 -8.48 -11.62
C SER A 157 -1.40 -7.17 -12.22
N LEU A 158 -0.08 -7.01 -12.23
CA LEU A 158 0.62 -5.86 -12.82
C LEU A 158 1.14 -6.11 -14.24
N GLY A 159 0.88 -7.30 -14.80
CA GLY A 159 1.33 -7.69 -16.13
C GLY A 159 2.83 -7.95 -16.23
N ARG A 160 3.46 -8.43 -15.15
CA ARG A 160 4.89 -8.72 -15.07
C ARG A 160 5.14 -10.22 -14.85
N ALA A 161 6.28 -10.71 -15.31
CA ALA A 161 6.75 -12.04 -14.97
C ALA A 161 7.15 -12.08 -13.49
N SER A 162 6.73 -13.13 -12.77
CA SER A 162 7.13 -13.29 -11.37
C SER A 162 8.58 -13.76 -11.26
N ASP A 163 9.33 -13.14 -10.37
CA ASP A 163 10.72 -13.49 -10.07
C ASP A 163 10.87 -13.86 -8.59
N ARG A 164 10.85 -15.16 -8.31
CA ARG A 164 11.00 -15.71 -6.94
C ARG A 164 12.34 -15.34 -6.30
N ARG A 165 13.38 -15.02 -7.08
CA ARG A 165 14.69 -14.63 -6.54
C ARG A 165 14.64 -13.29 -5.81
N ARG A 166 13.62 -12.46 -6.08
CA ARG A 166 13.40 -11.21 -5.33
C ARG A 166 13.03 -11.47 -3.88
N LEU A 167 12.39 -12.59 -3.59
CA LEU A 167 12.05 -12.98 -2.22
C LEU A 167 13.11 -13.84 -1.55
N SER A 168 14.10 -14.38 -2.26
CA SER A 168 15.10 -15.24 -1.63
C SER A 168 15.97 -14.48 -0.62
N SER A 169 16.39 -13.25 -0.95
CA SER A 169 17.11 -12.39 0.00
C SER A 169 16.25 -12.06 1.22
N TRP A 170 14.97 -11.80 0.99
CA TRP A 170 13.98 -11.53 2.03
C TRP A 170 13.76 -12.71 2.97
N HIS A 171 13.52 -13.90 2.42
CA HIS A 171 13.34 -15.14 3.19
C HIS A 171 14.60 -15.47 4.01
N GLU A 172 15.78 -15.24 3.44
CA GLU A 172 17.05 -15.45 4.14
C GLU A 172 17.22 -14.47 5.31
N LEU A 173 16.87 -13.19 5.12
CA LEU A 173 16.85 -12.20 6.20
C LEU A 173 15.87 -12.60 7.31
N LEU A 174 14.65 -13.02 6.97
CA LEU A 174 13.66 -13.48 7.97
C LEU A 174 14.16 -14.70 8.75
N ARG A 175 14.68 -15.71 8.04
CA ARG A 175 15.20 -16.96 8.62
C ARG A 175 16.34 -16.74 9.62
N THR A 176 17.16 -15.71 9.39
CA THR A 176 18.30 -15.38 10.26
C THR A 176 17.98 -14.28 11.29
N SER A 177 16.77 -13.72 11.28
CA SER A 177 16.32 -12.70 12.23
C SER A 177 15.75 -13.27 13.54
N ALA A 178 15.74 -12.45 14.59
CA ALA A 178 15.13 -12.79 15.88
C ALA A 178 13.59 -12.99 15.83
N LEU A 179 12.96 -12.70 14.69
CA LEU A 179 11.52 -12.92 14.49
C LEU A 179 11.18 -14.41 14.39
N THR A 180 12.10 -15.24 13.91
CA THR A 180 11.91 -16.69 13.79
C THR A 180 12.58 -17.44 14.94
N SER A 181 12.08 -18.64 15.26
CA SER A 181 12.74 -19.51 16.25
C SER A 181 14.18 -19.83 15.83
N ALA A 182 14.39 -20.19 14.57
CA ALA A 182 15.71 -20.50 14.01
C ALA A 182 16.70 -19.34 14.15
N GLY A 183 16.30 -18.09 13.87
CA GLY A 183 17.19 -16.96 14.04
C GLY A 183 17.42 -16.60 15.51
N ARG A 184 16.44 -16.78 16.40
CA ARG A 184 16.65 -16.62 17.86
C ARG A 184 17.69 -17.59 18.38
N ASP A 185 17.66 -18.85 17.95
CA ASP A 185 18.63 -19.88 18.37
C ASP A 185 20.08 -19.49 17.97
N VAL A 186 20.23 -18.78 16.85
CA VAL A 186 21.55 -18.28 16.38
C VAL A 186 21.99 -17.01 17.11
N LEU A 187 21.06 -16.08 17.39
CA LEU A 187 21.37 -14.76 17.94
C LEU A 187 21.52 -14.75 19.45
N TRP A 188 20.71 -15.53 20.16
CA TRP A 188 20.64 -15.52 21.63
C TRP A 188 21.99 -15.80 22.31
N PRO A 189 22.79 -16.81 21.88
CA PRO A 189 24.12 -17.04 22.47
C PRO A 189 25.12 -15.90 22.28
N ARG A 190 24.91 -15.01 21.30
CA ARG A 190 25.80 -13.87 21.03
C ARG A 190 25.49 -12.65 21.89
N LEU A 191 24.23 -12.49 22.29
CA LEU A 191 23.74 -11.36 23.07
C LEU A 191 23.88 -11.57 24.59
N GLN A 192 24.11 -12.81 25.02
CA GLN A 192 24.32 -13.17 26.43
C GLN A 192 25.79 -13.14 26.88
N LYS A 193 26.70 -12.63 26.05
CA LYS A 193 28.11 -12.35 26.41
C LYS A 193 28.24 -10.93 26.94
#